data_AF-A0A1Y2CJA0-F1
#
_entry.id   AF-A0A1Y2CJA0-F1
#
_cell.length_a   1.000
_cell.length_b   1.000
_cell.length_c   1.000
_cell.angle_alpha   90.00
_cell.angle_beta   90.00
_cell.angle_gamma   90.00
#
_symmetry.space_group_name_H-M   'P 1'
#
loop_
_entity.id
_entity.type
_entity.pdbx_description
1 polymer ?
#
loop_
_entity_poly.entity_id
_entity_poly.type
_entity_poly.pdbx_seq_one_letter_code
_entity_poly.pdbx_strand_id
1 'polypeptide(L)'
;MSRNSASISKNWNDDNKRTRDSEVMSDGSEMPEDAAAGAGNVQDDDDFVVAATVMEKIKEIVFSVMFFMVHGNSSWPAFEYGSMLIEDLQLVTFFISPDLMDAYTIPYNLAYSQMEYQTMDLNQFNIWFILCVCAVFVLILNIIWVAYGFLSGQHKFIWPIWTLRFSAMVLPTVLYLPILEIIVNPITCNRILDTEVHHSRRSDIFALEYIPCNSPLRLPQLIVAVIALVVYIPTCISFAAVFFDTKPTCKEPSNRVHGRLDIIYACVKTCLIFVYKFLPHQQDLARVVSATLGCVIMFLTTVTYFPYYNPFINQMRAGLFFGASVVGVVGTIATAIHAATGVQGSILYIYIMAGGYPLGILMGFVISGLILKSIERGVRRRLKKLQSGEGVDDFSQPELLVFHSWVQVEIAARFSTVHMDHRRQRINFAVIPEVQAIFKRGIEEFPDQPLLRLSYALYMFHLKSMTRDATHQLSKIDQLNPPLDVKFQIYYTNQIATTVKETDFLVKASNWI
;
A
#
# COMPACT_ATOMS: atom_id res chain seq x y z
N MET A 1 -38.64 -20.54 3.74
CA MET A 1 -38.97 -19.58 4.82
C MET A 1 -38.30 -18.26 4.51
N SER A 2 -39.00 -17.36 3.82
CA SER A 2 -38.50 -16.03 3.44
C SER A 2 -39.54 -14.98 3.80
N ARG A 3 -39.25 -14.13 4.78
CA ARG A 3 -39.85 -12.79 5.01
C ARG A 3 -39.14 -12.21 6.23
N ASN A 4 -38.36 -11.14 6.04
CA ASN A 4 -38.08 -10.08 7.03
C ASN A 4 -37.02 -9.03 6.61
N SER A 5 -36.60 -8.95 5.33
CA SER A 5 -35.60 -7.95 4.90
C SER A 5 -36.16 -6.59 4.42
N ALA A 6 -37.47 -6.37 4.47
CA ALA A 6 -38.10 -5.20 3.82
C ALA A 6 -38.41 -4.00 4.75
N SER A 7 -38.26 -4.11 6.08
CA SER A 7 -38.71 -3.04 7.00
C SER A 7 -37.62 -2.04 7.41
N ILE A 8 -36.34 -2.29 7.08
CA ILE A 8 -35.22 -1.48 7.60
C ILE A 8 -34.86 -0.29 6.67
N SER A 9 -35.24 -0.31 5.38
CA SER A 9 -34.81 0.74 4.43
C SER A 9 -35.69 1.99 4.38
N LYS A 10 -36.87 2.00 5.03
CA LYS A 10 -37.76 3.17 5.04
C LYS A 10 -37.31 4.25 6.05
N ASN A 11 -36.75 3.86 7.19
CA ASN A 11 -36.37 4.81 8.24
C ASN A 11 -35.19 5.72 7.88
N TRP A 12 -34.37 5.37 6.89
CA TRP A 12 -33.17 6.17 6.57
C TRP A 12 -33.47 7.43 5.74
N ASN A 13 -34.61 7.49 5.04
CA ASN A 13 -34.96 8.62 4.17
C ASN A 13 -35.84 9.68 4.87
N ASP A 14 -36.59 9.31 5.91
CA ASP A 14 -37.51 10.24 6.58
C ASP A 14 -36.81 11.16 7.60
N ASP A 15 -35.71 10.71 8.21
CA ASP A 15 -34.95 11.52 9.19
C ASP A 15 -34.10 12.61 8.53
N ASN A 16 -33.67 12.43 7.28
CA ASN A 16 -32.84 13.41 6.57
C ASN A 16 -33.65 14.50 5.85
N LYS A 17 -34.98 14.34 5.78
CA LYS A 17 -35.90 15.32 5.16
C LYS A 17 -36.49 16.29 6.19
N ARG A 18 -36.62 15.87 7.46
CA ARG A 18 -37.18 16.70 8.54
C ARG A 18 -36.26 17.82 9.03
N THR A 19 -34.96 17.75 8.80
CA THR A 19 -33.99 18.76 9.23
C THR A 19 -33.80 19.91 8.23
N ARG A 20 -34.46 19.91 7.07
CA ARG A 20 -34.38 21.01 6.09
C ARG A 20 -35.60 21.94 6.03
N ASP A 21 -36.72 21.57 6.65
CA ASP A 21 -37.99 22.31 6.49
C ASP A 21 -38.35 23.16 7.73
N SER A 22 -37.39 23.51 8.59
CA SER A 22 -37.65 24.22 9.86
C SER A 22 -36.80 25.48 10.02
N GLU A 23 -36.76 26.37 9.03
CA GLU A 23 -36.18 27.70 9.23
C GLU A 23 -36.63 28.73 8.18
N VAL A 24 -37.94 28.99 8.11
CA VAL A 24 -38.46 30.25 7.56
C VAL A 24 -39.72 30.64 8.33
N MET A 25 -39.56 31.45 9.37
CA MET A 25 -40.65 32.31 9.84
C MET A 25 -40.07 33.63 10.35
N SER A 26 -40.27 34.63 9.51
CA SER A 26 -40.04 36.06 9.73
C SER A 26 -40.94 36.58 10.85
N ASP A 27 -40.37 37.33 11.79
CA ASP A 27 -41.07 38.48 12.37
C ASP A 27 -40.08 39.58 12.72
N GLY A 28 -40.43 40.81 12.38
CA GLY A 28 -39.58 41.98 12.49
C GLY A 28 -40.07 42.92 13.59
N SER A 29 -39.14 43.52 14.33
CA SER A 29 -39.36 44.82 14.98
C SER A 29 -38.03 45.42 15.47
N GLU A 30 -37.72 46.56 14.86
CA GLU A 30 -37.10 47.79 15.41
C GLU A 30 -35.69 47.78 16.05
N MET A 31 -34.87 48.69 15.51
CA MET A 31 -33.54 49.13 15.97
C MET A 31 -33.61 49.91 17.29
N PRO A 32 -32.45 50.11 17.96
CA PRO A 32 -31.77 51.39 17.76
C PRO A 32 -30.25 51.29 17.51
N GLU A 33 -29.77 52.34 16.86
CA GLU A 33 -28.38 52.74 16.63
C GLU A 33 -27.53 52.71 17.91
N ASP A 34 -26.30 52.17 17.82
CA ASP A 34 -25.06 52.94 17.99
C ASP A 34 -23.81 52.03 18.08
N ALA A 35 -22.67 52.60 17.68
CA ALA A 35 -21.29 52.19 17.97
C ALA A 35 -20.55 51.28 16.95
N ALA A 36 -20.03 51.95 15.93
CA ALA A 36 -18.67 51.92 15.39
C ALA A 36 -17.65 50.84 15.83
N ALA A 37 -16.86 50.43 14.82
CA ALA A 37 -15.48 49.93 14.84
C ALA A 37 -15.27 48.42 15.02
N GLY A 38 -15.20 47.72 13.88
CA GLY A 38 -14.75 46.33 13.80
C GLY A 38 -14.64 45.83 12.36
N ALA A 39 -13.99 46.57 11.46
CA ALA A 39 -13.62 46.05 10.14
C ALA A 39 -12.45 45.07 10.28
N GLY A 40 -12.76 43.84 10.68
CA GLY A 40 -11.85 42.70 10.70
C GLY A 40 -12.29 41.65 9.68
N ASN A 41 -11.47 41.43 8.65
CA ASN A 41 -11.40 40.26 7.76
C ASN A 41 -12.68 39.43 7.55
N VAL A 42 -13.68 39.97 6.86
CA VAL A 42 -14.78 39.16 6.26
C VAL A 42 -14.30 38.41 5.00
N GLN A 43 -13.12 38.76 4.46
CA GLN A 43 -12.60 38.18 3.22
C GLN A 43 -11.95 36.78 3.41
N ASP A 44 -11.51 36.45 4.63
CA ASP A 44 -10.85 35.15 4.90
C ASP A 44 -11.87 34.00 5.00
N ASP A 45 -13.12 34.28 5.42
CA ASP A 45 -14.16 33.26 5.60
C ASP A 45 -14.73 32.76 4.26
N ASP A 46 -14.91 33.64 3.28
CA ASP A 46 -15.39 33.27 1.94
C ASP A 46 -14.35 32.43 1.18
N ASP A 47 -13.06 32.80 1.28
CA ASP A 47 -11.96 32.05 0.65
C ASP A 47 -11.79 30.65 1.27
N PHE A 48 -12.00 30.53 2.59
CA PHE A 48 -11.96 29.23 3.29
C PHE A 48 -13.11 28.31 2.87
N VAL A 49 -14.33 28.84 2.75
CA VAL A 49 -15.52 28.06 2.33
C VAL A 49 -15.40 27.61 0.88
N VAL A 50 -14.88 28.46 -0.01
CA VAL A 50 -14.62 28.09 -1.42
C VAL A 50 -13.54 27.01 -1.50
N ALA A 51 -12.44 27.14 -0.74
CA ALA A 51 -11.37 26.15 -0.72
C ALA A 51 -11.84 24.79 -0.18
N ALA A 52 -12.65 24.77 0.88
CA ALA A 52 -13.22 23.55 1.44
C ALA A 52 -14.13 22.83 0.41
N THR A 53 -14.99 23.58 -0.28
CA THR A 53 -15.90 23.05 -1.30
C THR A 53 -15.14 22.48 -2.50
N VAL A 54 -14.05 23.13 -2.92
CA VAL A 54 -13.18 22.65 -4.01
C VAL A 54 -12.45 21.37 -3.61
N MET A 55 -11.92 21.30 -2.38
CA MET A 55 -11.23 20.11 -1.88
C MET A 55 -12.16 18.89 -1.80
N GLU A 56 -13.41 19.09 -1.36
CA GLU A 56 -14.40 18.01 -1.33
C GLU A 56 -14.74 17.48 -2.73
N LYS A 57 -14.90 18.37 -3.72
CA LYS A 57 -15.10 17.97 -5.11
C LYS A 57 -13.90 17.20 -5.67
N ILE A 58 -12.69 17.68 -5.41
CA ILE A 58 -11.46 16.99 -5.84
C ILE A 58 -11.39 15.60 -5.19
N LYS A 59 -11.68 15.50 -3.89
CA LYS A 59 -11.71 14.23 -3.16
C LYS A 59 -12.72 13.26 -3.77
N GLU A 60 -13.93 13.72 -4.10
CA GLU A 60 -14.96 12.88 -4.71
C GLU A 60 -14.55 12.36 -6.09
N ILE A 61 -13.94 13.21 -6.93
CA ILE A 61 -13.42 12.81 -8.23
C ILE A 61 -12.31 11.76 -8.07
N VAL A 62 -11.36 12.03 -7.18
CA VAL A 62 -10.24 11.12 -6.91
C VAL A 62 -10.76 9.76 -6.39
N PHE A 63 -11.71 9.78 -5.46
CA PHE A 63 -12.32 8.56 -4.91
C PHE A 63 -13.12 7.79 -5.97
N SER A 64 -13.79 8.50 -6.88
CA SER A 64 -14.50 7.87 -8.00
C SER A 64 -13.51 7.16 -8.93
N VAL A 65 -12.45 7.85 -9.38
CA VAL A 65 -11.41 7.26 -10.23
C VAL A 65 -10.80 6.03 -9.54
N MET A 66 -10.42 6.17 -8.28
CA MET A 66 -9.87 5.09 -7.46
C MET A 66 -10.83 3.91 -7.32
N PHE A 67 -12.14 4.14 -7.12
CA PHE A 67 -13.15 3.09 -7.05
C PHE A 67 -13.18 2.25 -8.33
N PHE A 68 -13.21 2.87 -9.51
CA PHE A 68 -13.23 2.13 -10.78
C PHE A 68 -11.93 1.38 -11.09
N MET A 69 -10.82 1.82 -10.51
CA MET A 69 -9.55 1.09 -10.61
C MET A 69 -9.58 -0.21 -9.82
N VAL A 70 -10.16 -0.18 -8.62
CA VAL A 70 -10.22 -1.34 -7.72
C VAL A 70 -11.38 -2.27 -8.08
N HIS A 71 -12.55 -1.70 -8.37
CA HIS A 71 -13.79 -2.46 -8.53
C HIS A 71 -13.78 -3.29 -9.83
N GLY A 72 -14.01 -4.59 -9.71
CA GLY A 72 -14.07 -5.50 -10.87
C GLY A 72 -12.69 -5.87 -11.45
N ASN A 73 -11.61 -5.58 -10.73
CA ASN A 73 -10.29 -6.08 -11.08
C ASN A 73 -10.16 -7.56 -10.67
N SER A 74 -10.57 -8.48 -11.55
CA SER A 74 -10.31 -9.91 -11.39
C SER A 74 -9.12 -10.30 -12.24
N SER A 75 -7.92 -10.08 -11.69
CA SER A 75 -6.70 -10.48 -12.38
C SER A 75 -6.48 -12.00 -12.24
N TRP A 76 -5.68 -12.59 -13.13
CA TRP A 76 -5.41 -14.02 -13.08
C TRP A 76 -4.56 -14.32 -11.83
N PRO A 77 -4.99 -15.19 -10.89
CA PRO A 77 -4.27 -15.36 -9.63
C PRO A 77 -2.80 -15.75 -9.81
N ALA A 78 -2.47 -16.52 -10.85
CA ALA A 78 -1.10 -16.88 -11.18
C ALA A 78 -0.23 -15.65 -11.49
N PHE A 79 -0.79 -14.66 -12.19
CA PHE A 79 -0.10 -13.40 -12.47
C PHE A 79 0.10 -12.58 -11.19
N GLU A 80 -0.86 -12.56 -10.25
CA GLU A 80 -0.69 -11.88 -8.95
C GLU A 80 0.39 -12.54 -8.09
N TYR A 81 0.43 -13.87 -8.02
CA TYR A 81 1.50 -14.58 -7.33
C TYR A 81 2.86 -14.32 -7.99
N GLY A 82 2.91 -14.40 -9.33
CA GLY A 82 4.12 -14.14 -10.09
C GLY A 82 4.64 -12.72 -9.90
N SER A 83 3.75 -11.71 -9.95
CA SER A 83 4.13 -10.31 -9.77
C SER A 83 4.65 -10.05 -8.36
N MET A 84 4.02 -10.60 -7.32
CA MET A 84 4.52 -10.50 -5.94
C MET A 84 5.88 -11.16 -5.76
N LEU A 85 6.09 -12.35 -6.34
CA LEU A 85 7.38 -13.04 -6.27
C LEU A 85 8.49 -12.24 -6.95
N ILE A 86 8.22 -11.71 -8.15
CA ILE A 86 9.20 -10.89 -8.88
C ILE A 86 9.50 -9.60 -8.09
N GLU A 87 8.46 -8.92 -7.60
CA GLU A 87 8.58 -7.70 -6.81
C GLU A 87 9.45 -7.90 -5.56
N ASP A 88 9.28 -9.01 -4.85
CA ASP A 88 10.05 -9.29 -3.63
C ASP A 88 11.47 -9.82 -3.96
N LEU A 89 11.65 -10.55 -5.07
CA LEU A 89 12.97 -11.02 -5.53
C LEU A 89 13.88 -9.87 -5.97
N GLN A 90 13.30 -8.76 -6.45
CA GLN A 90 14.07 -7.57 -6.83
C GLN A 90 14.92 -7.01 -5.67
N LEU A 91 14.53 -7.23 -4.41
CA LEU A 91 15.32 -6.78 -3.26
C LEU A 91 16.68 -7.49 -3.15
N VAL A 92 16.77 -8.74 -3.62
CA VAL A 92 18.02 -9.49 -3.63
C VAL A 92 19.04 -8.85 -4.58
N THR A 93 18.54 -8.17 -5.61
CA THR A 93 19.38 -7.60 -6.66
C THR A 93 20.30 -6.48 -6.13
N PHE A 94 19.92 -5.79 -5.05
CA PHE A 94 20.80 -4.84 -4.34
C PHE A 94 22.07 -5.48 -3.77
N PHE A 95 22.07 -6.81 -3.54
CA PHE A 95 23.23 -7.55 -3.04
C PHE A 95 24.00 -8.28 -4.16
N ILE A 96 23.51 -8.25 -5.40
CA ILE A 96 24.19 -8.89 -6.54
C ILE A 96 24.62 -7.82 -7.56
N SER A 97 24.86 -6.61 -7.07
CA SER A 97 25.23 -5.49 -7.92
C SER A 97 26.67 -5.56 -8.39
N PRO A 98 26.96 -5.20 -9.66
CA PRO A 98 28.32 -5.03 -10.15
C PRO A 98 29.15 -4.08 -9.29
N ASP A 99 28.52 -3.07 -8.67
CA ASP A 99 29.18 -2.14 -7.74
C ASP A 99 29.82 -2.90 -6.54
N LEU A 100 29.36 -4.10 -6.18
CA LEU A 100 29.87 -4.89 -5.05
C LEU A 100 30.96 -5.91 -5.44
N MET A 101 31.42 -5.91 -6.70
CA MET A 101 32.44 -6.86 -7.17
C MET A 101 33.80 -6.70 -6.47
N ASP A 102 34.08 -5.51 -5.93
CA ASP A 102 35.27 -5.25 -5.11
C ASP A 102 35.18 -5.97 -3.75
N ALA A 103 33.97 -6.08 -3.18
CA ALA A 103 33.73 -6.77 -1.92
C ALA A 103 33.75 -8.29 -2.07
N TYR A 104 33.19 -8.84 -3.16
CA TYR A 104 33.20 -10.28 -3.43
C TYR A 104 33.05 -10.60 -4.92
N THR A 105 33.68 -11.69 -5.36
CA THR A 105 33.62 -12.10 -6.78
C THR A 105 32.22 -12.58 -7.18
N ILE A 106 31.57 -11.84 -8.07
CA ILE A 106 30.29 -12.22 -8.70
C ILE A 106 30.57 -12.95 -10.02
N PRO A 107 29.98 -14.14 -10.27
CA PRO A 107 30.13 -14.81 -11.55
C PRO A 107 29.61 -13.94 -12.70
N TYR A 108 30.36 -13.85 -13.80
CA TYR A 108 30.01 -12.99 -14.94
C TYR A 108 28.56 -13.20 -15.43
N ASN A 109 28.10 -14.45 -15.52
CA ASN A 109 26.73 -14.77 -15.96
C ASN A 109 25.64 -14.16 -15.06
N LEU A 110 25.93 -13.97 -13.77
CA LEU A 110 25.01 -13.41 -12.80
C LEU A 110 25.12 -11.88 -12.76
N ALA A 111 26.32 -11.33 -12.94
CA ALA A 111 26.55 -9.89 -13.03
C ALA A 111 25.78 -9.24 -14.20
N TYR A 112 25.69 -9.90 -15.36
CA TYR A 112 24.91 -9.42 -16.51
C TYR A 112 23.39 -9.39 -16.29
N SER A 113 22.88 -10.00 -15.21
CA SER A 113 21.45 -9.98 -14.92
C SER A 113 20.96 -8.61 -14.42
N GLN A 114 21.85 -7.78 -13.91
CA GLN A 114 21.56 -6.38 -13.61
C GLN A 114 22.12 -5.48 -14.72
N MET A 115 21.21 -4.70 -15.32
CA MET A 115 21.57 -3.68 -16.31
C MET A 115 22.26 -2.51 -15.60
N GLU A 116 23.56 -2.36 -15.81
CA GLU A 116 24.28 -1.17 -15.33
C GLU A 116 24.04 0.00 -16.29
N TYR A 117 23.01 0.79 -16.01
CA TYR A 117 22.58 1.89 -16.89
C TYR A 117 23.62 3.00 -17.07
N GLN A 118 24.62 3.07 -16.18
CA GLN A 118 25.63 4.13 -16.20
C GLN A 118 26.76 3.84 -17.19
N THR A 119 27.04 2.56 -17.44
CA THR A 119 28.06 2.11 -18.40
C THR A 119 27.48 1.91 -19.81
N MET A 120 26.16 2.09 -19.98
CA MET A 120 25.51 2.07 -21.29
C MET A 120 25.88 3.30 -22.13
N ASP A 121 25.94 3.09 -23.45
CA ASP A 121 26.03 4.19 -24.41
C ASP A 121 24.82 5.13 -24.25
N LEU A 122 25.04 6.43 -24.41
CA LEU A 122 24.03 7.46 -24.23
C LEU A 122 22.78 7.19 -25.08
N ASN A 123 22.92 6.70 -26.31
CA ASN A 123 21.77 6.39 -27.16
C ASN A 123 20.94 5.24 -26.61
N GLN A 124 21.58 4.20 -26.09
CA GLN A 124 20.89 3.06 -25.50
C GLN A 124 20.18 3.47 -24.21
N PHE A 125 20.87 4.21 -23.34
CA PHE A 125 20.28 4.78 -22.13
C PHE A 125 19.07 5.66 -22.46
N ASN A 126 19.17 6.53 -23.48
CA ASN A 126 18.10 7.42 -23.89
C ASN A 126 16.83 6.68 -24.30
N ILE A 127 16.96 5.54 -25.00
CA ILE A 127 15.81 4.73 -25.40
C ILE A 127 15.05 4.23 -24.16
N TRP A 128 15.76 3.65 -23.20
CA TRP A 128 15.16 3.16 -21.95
C TRP A 128 14.58 4.29 -21.11
N PHE A 129 15.30 5.39 -20.99
CA PHE A 129 14.85 6.58 -20.26
C PHE A 129 13.56 7.14 -20.85
N ILE A 130 13.51 7.36 -22.17
CA ILE A 130 12.32 7.86 -22.87
C ILE A 130 11.16 6.87 -22.69
N LEU A 131 11.39 5.57 -22.81
CA LEU A 131 10.35 4.56 -22.62
C LEU A 131 9.74 4.63 -21.21
N CYS A 132 10.57 4.69 -20.17
CA CYS A 132 10.12 4.81 -18.78
C CYS A 132 9.35 6.11 -18.54
N VAL A 133 9.89 7.24 -19.01
CA VAL A 133 9.25 8.55 -18.89
C VAL A 133 7.91 8.57 -19.61
N CYS A 134 7.84 8.07 -20.85
CA CYS A 134 6.60 7.94 -21.60
C CYS A 134 5.58 7.06 -20.86
N ALA A 135 5.99 5.95 -20.26
CA ALA A 135 5.10 5.10 -19.47
C ALA A 135 4.50 5.86 -18.27
N VAL A 136 5.30 6.66 -17.56
CA VAL A 136 4.82 7.53 -16.47
C VAL A 136 3.83 8.57 -16.99
N PHE A 137 4.15 9.30 -18.06
CA PHE A 137 3.24 10.32 -18.60
C PHE A 137 1.96 9.72 -19.16
N VAL A 138 2.01 8.56 -19.83
CA VAL A 138 0.83 7.84 -20.30
C VAL A 138 -0.06 7.44 -19.13
N LEU A 139 0.51 6.97 -18.02
CA LEU A 139 -0.27 6.68 -16.81
C LEU A 139 -1.02 7.93 -16.31
N ILE A 140 -0.34 9.07 -16.22
CA ILE A 140 -0.95 10.32 -15.74
C ILE A 140 -2.02 10.83 -16.69
N LEU A 141 -1.78 10.79 -18.00
CA LEU A 141 -2.78 11.14 -19.01
C LEU A 141 -4.01 10.23 -18.92
N ASN A 142 -3.84 8.92 -18.65
CA ASN A 142 -4.95 8.01 -18.42
C ASN A 142 -5.75 8.40 -17.16
N ILE A 143 -5.08 8.78 -16.06
CA ILE A 143 -5.76 9.24 -14.84
C ILE A 143 -6.59 10.49 -15.13
N ILE A 144 -5.99 11.50 -15.79
CA ILE A 144 -6.67 12.76 -16.14
C ILE A 144 -7.85 12.48 -17.08
N TRP A 145 -7.67 11.62 -18.07
CA TRP A 145 -8.72 11.25 -19.01
C TRP A 145 -9.92 10.60 -18.31
N VAL A 146 -9.65 9.64 -17.42
CA VAL A 146 -10.70 8.97 -16.64
C VAL A 146 -11.39 9.97 -15.71
N ALA A 147 -10.64 10.85 -15.03
CA ALA A 147 -11.20 11.91 -14.20
C ALA A 147 -12.09 12.89 -14.99
N TYR A 148 -11.67 13.31 -16.18
CA TYR A 148 -12.46 14.17 -17.07
C TYR A 148 -13.74 13.48 -17.57
N GLY A 149 -13.65 12.18 -17.86
CA GLY A 149 -14.83 11.37 -18.21
C GLY A 149 -15.90 11.39 -17.13
N PHE A 150 -15.51 11.40 -15.85
CA PHE A 150 -16.45 11.55 -14.73
C PHE A 150 -17.06 12.94 -14.65
N LEU A 151 -16.25 13.98 -14.79
CA LEU A 151 -16.73 15.37 -14.75
C LEU A 151 -17.74 15.68 -15.88
N SER A 152 -17.55 15.07 -17.04
CA SER A 152 -18.42 15.28 -18.20
C SER A 152 -19.68 14.40 -18.20
N GLY A 153 -19.77 13.40 -17.32
CA GLY A 153 -20.91 12.47 -17.23
C GLY A 153 -21.13 11.60 -18.48
N GLN A 154 -20.19 11.60 -19.43
CA GLN A 154 -20.30 10.87 -20.70
C GLN A 154 -19.17 9.85 -20.85
N HIS A 155 -19.39 8.61 -20.41
CA HIS A 155 -18.45 7.51 -20.63
C HIS A 155 -18.67 6.86 -22.00
N LYS A 156 -18.20 7.50 -23.08
CA LYS A 156 -18.29 6.92 -24.43
C LYS A 156 -17.30 5.77 -24.66
N PHE A 157 -16.20 5.70 -23.91
CA PHE A 157 -15.12 4.72 -24.13
C PHE A 157 -14.73 3.98 -22.86
N ILE A 158 -14.69 2.64 -22.95
CA ILE A 158 -14.36 1.74 -21.82
C ILE A 158 -12.84 1.46 -21.73
N TRP A 159 -12.13 1.52 -22.86
CA TRP A 159 -10.68 1.20 -22.95
C TRP A 159 -9.79 1.96 -21.93
N PRO A 160 -9.99 3.25 -21.63
CA PRO A 160 -9.12 3.99 -20.70
C PRO A 160 -9.16 3.42 -19.27
N ILE A 161 -10.26 2.80 -18.88
CA ILE A 161 -10.38 2.14 -17.57
C ILE A 161 -9.53 0.86 -17.56
N TRP A 162 -9.50 0.13 -18.66
CA TRP A 162 -8.71 -1.10 -18.78
C TRP A 162 -7.21 -0.80 -18.76
N THR A 163 -6.76 0.22 -19.49
CA THR A 163 -5.35 0.66 -19.47
C THR A 163 -4.95 1.16 -18.09
N LEU A 164 -5.82 1.92 -17.42
CA LEU A 164 -5.55 2.42 -16.08
C LEU A 164 -5.40 1.27 -15.06
N ARG A 165 -6.27 0.25 -15.12
CA ARG A 165 -6.18 -0.93 -14.24
C ARG A 165 -4.90 -1.73 -14.46
N PHE A 166 -4.54 -1.96 -15.73
CA PHE A 166 -3.31 -2.67 -16.07
C PHE A 166 -2.07 -1.90 -15.58
N SER A 167 -2.00 -0.60 -15.86
CA SER A 167 -0.89 0.25 -15.44
C SER A 167 -0.79 0.36 -13.91
N ALA A 168 -1.92 0.45 -13.20
CA ALA A 168 -1.95 0.47 -11.75
C ALA A 168 -1.56 -0.86 -11.11
N MET A 169 -1.75 -1.97 -11.82
CA MET A 169 -1.29 -3.28 -11.37
C MET A 169 0.21 -3.47 -11.57
N VAL A 170 0.76 -3.03 -12.71
CA VAL A 170 2.14 -3.36 -13.11
C VAL A 170 3.16 -2.31 -12.67
N LEU A 171 2.85 -1.01 -12.78
CA LEU A 171 3.81 0.07 -12.52
C LEU A 171 4.22 0.19 -11.05
N PRO A 172 3.31 0.14 -10.06
CA PRO A 172 3.68 0.25 -8.64
C PRO A 172 4.22 -1.05 -8.04
N THR A 173 4.16 -2.17 -8.78
CA THR A 173 4.61 -3.49 -8.31
C THR A 173 5.93 -3.88 -8.98
N VAL A 174 5.88 -4.65 -10.06
CA VAL A 174 7.03 -5.25 -10.73
C VAL A 174 7.92 -4.22 -11.41
N LEU A 175 7.34 -3.15 -11.97
CA LEU A 175 8.14 -2.13 -12.66
C LEU A 175 8.57 -0.99 -11.75
N TYR A 176 8.26 -1.04 -10.46
CA TYR A 176 8.53 0.05 -9.55
C TYR A 176 10.02 0.34 -9.38
N LEU A 177 10.80 -0.67 -8.98
CA LEU A 177 12.23 -0.53 -8.79
C LEU A 177 12.95 -0.22 -10.13
N PRO A 178 12.72 -0.95 -11.25
CA PRO A 178 13.38 -0.66 -12.52
C PRO A 178 13.11 0.75 -13.07
N ILE A 179 11.85 1.21 -13.06
CA ILE A 179 11.51 2.56 -13.54
C ILE A 179 12.14 3.61 -12.64
N LEU A 180 12.04 3.45 -11.32
CA LEU A 180 12.63 4.39 -10.38
C LEU A 180 14.16 4.46 -10.55
N GLU A 181 14.82 3.33 -10.76
CA GLU A 181 16.26 3.27 -11.01
C GLU A 181 16.66 4.03 -12.29
N ILE A 182 15.99 3.77 -13.41
CA ILE A 182 16.26 4.44 -14.69
C ILE A 182 16.06 5.95 -14.58
N ILE A 183 14.99 6.40 -13.91
CA ILE A 183 14.68 7.83 -13.77
C ILE A 183 15.64 8.52 -12.78
N VAL A 184 16.18 7.82 -11.78
CA VAL A 184 17.15 8.42 -10.83
C VAL A 184 18.54 8.61 -11.44
N ASN A 185 18.98 7.75 -12.38
CA ASN A 185 20.34 7.79 -12.94
C ASN A 185 20.78 9.14 -13.56
N PRO A 186 19.95 9.88 -14.32
CA PRO A 186 20.32 11.21 -14.82
C PRO A 186 20.68 12.20 -13.72
N ILE A 187 20.13 12.03 -12.50
CA ILE A 187 20.33 12.91 -11.34
C ILE A 187 21.65 12.62 -10.62
N THR A 188 22.16 11.40 -10.69
CA THR A 188 23.39 11.01 -9.98
C THR A 188 24.63 11.53 -10.71
N CYS A 189 25.22 12.60 -10.18
CA CYS A 189 26.33 13.34 -10.78
C CYS A 189 27.71 13.06 -10.15
N ASN A 190 27.74 12.30 -9.06
CA ASN A 190 28.84 12.34 -8.11
C ASN A 190 30.03 11.43 -8.45
N ARG A 191 30.02 10.75 -9.61
CA ARG A 191 31.06 9.76 -9.96
C ARG A 191 32.32 10.33 -10.64
N ILE A 192 32.35 11.64 -10.94
CA ILE A 192 33.43 12.25 -11.75
C ILE A 192 34.70 12.61 -10.92
N LEU A 193 34.69 12.54 -9.59
CA LEU A 193 35.81 13.04 -8.77
C LEU A 193 36.99 12.08 -8.53
N ASP A 194 36.91 10.79 -8.88
CA ASP A 194 38.00 9.83 -8.61
C ASP A 194 38.89 9.50 -9.84
N THR A 195 38.67 10.16 -11.00
CA THR A 195 39.50 9.96 -12.19
C THR A 195 40.76 10.84 -12.21
N GLU A 196 41.71 10.60 -11.29
CA GLU A 196 43.11 10.97 -11.52
C GLU A 196 43.99 9.77 -11.98
N VAL A 197 43.49 8.52 -12.00
CA VAL A 197 44.39 7.34 -12.12
C VAL A 197 44.17 6.40 -13.32
N HIS A 198 43.09 6.47 -14.09
CA HIS A 198 42.84 5.51 -15.19
C HIS A 198 42.70 6.13 -16.59
N HIS A 199 43.80 6.75 -17.05
CA HIS A 199 43.93 7.34 -18.40
C HIS A 199 44.14 6.32 -19.56
N SER A 200 43.75 5.04 -19.44
CA SER A 200 44.16 4.01 -20.42
C SER A 200 43.08 3.10 -21.02
N ARG A 201 41.80 3.51 -21.03
CA ARG A 201 40.80 2.85 -21.91
C ARG A 201 39.97 3.86 -22.69
N ARG A 202 40.31 3.96 -23.98
CA ARG A 202 39.87 4.99 -24.93
C ARG A 202 38.57 4.64 -25.69
N SER A 203 37.67 3.80 -25.17
CA SER A 203 36.52 3.35 -25.96
C SER A 203 35.22 4.14 -25.77
N ASP A 204 34.92 4.72 -24.60
CA ASP A 204 33.52 5.15 -24.36
C ASP A 204 33.41 6.60 -23.83
N ILE A 205 33.85 7.56 -24.66
CA ILE A 205 33.73 9.02 -24.40
C ILE A 205 32.26 9.48 -24.28
N PHE A 206 31.30 8.62 -24.67
CA PHE A 206 29.86 8.90 -24.66
C PHE A 206 29.08 8.18 -23.57
N ALA A 207 29.72 7.45 -22.65
CA ALA A 207 29.01 6.86 -21.52
C ALA A 207 28.52 7.95 -20.55
N LEU A 208 27.33 7.75 -19.96
CA LEU A 208 26.64 8.72 -19.13
C LEU A 208 27.48 9.18 -17.91
N GLU A 209 28.35 8.30 -17.42
CA GLU A 209 29.26 8.55 -16.29
C GLU A 209 30.25 9.71 -16.54
N TYR A 210 30.74 9.87 -17.77
CA TYR A 210 31.77 10.87 -18.10
C TYR A 210 31.19 12.24 -18.46
N ILE A 211 29.87 12.37 -18.54
CA ILE A 211 29.20 13.61 -18.91
C ILE A 211 28.90 14.43 -17.64
N PRO A 212 29.51 15.62 -17.47
CA PRO A 212 29.25 16.45 -16.31
C PRO A 212 27.80 16.89 -16.27
N CYS A 213 27.24 17.07 -15.09
CA CYS A 213 25.81 17.38 -14.96
C CYS A 213 25.40 18.75 -15.49
N ASN A 214 26.36 19.67 -15.60
CA ASN A 214 26.15 20.97 -16.24
C ASN A 214 26.26 20.89 -17.78
N SER A 215 26.46 19.70 -18.35
CA SER A 215 26.50 19.51 -19.80
C SER A 215 25.11 19.74 -20.41
N PRO A 216 25.02 20.49 -21.52
CA PRO A 216 23.76 20.72 -22.22
C PRO A 216 23.11 19.43 -22.76
N LEU A 217 23.87 18.33 -22.90
CA LEU A 217 23.31 17.03 -23.31
C LEU A 217 22.50 16.36 -22.19
N ARG A 218 22.90 16.55 -20.93
CA ARG A 218 22.32 15.86 -19.77
C ARG A 218 21.25 16.70 -19.06
N LEU A 219 21.37 18.02 -19.12
CA LEU A 219 20.44 18.95 -18.47
C LEU A 219 18.96 18.69 -18.81
N PRO A 220 18.55 18.43 -20.07
CA PRO A 220 17.15 18.13 -20.38
C PRO A 220 16.67 16.85 -19.71
N GLN A 221 17.51 15.81 -19.65
CA GLN A 221 17.19 14.54 -19.03
C GLN A 221 17.02 14.68 -17.52
N LEU A 222 17.87 15.50 -16.89
CA LEU A 222 17.77 15.81 -15.47
C LEU A 222 16.45 16.52 -15.15
N ILE A 223 16.07 17.54 -15.93
CA ILE A 223 14.81 18.27 -15.72
C ILE A 223 13.61 17.32 -15.87
N VAL A 224 13.59 16.53 -16.94
CA VAL A 224 12.52 15.56 -17.20
C VAL A 224 12.47 14.48 -16.12
N ALA A 225 13.62 14.00 -15.65
CA ALA A 225 13.72 13.01 -14.58
C ALA A 225 13.13 13.55 -13.26
N VAL A 226 13.48 14.78 -12.87
CA VAL A 226 12.94 15.40 -11.66
C VAL A 226 11.42 15.53 -11.75
N ILE A 227 10.88 16.02 -12.87
CA ILE A 227 9.43 16.11 -13.09
C ILE A 227 8.79 14.72 -13.02
N ALA A 228 9.39 13.73 -13.69
CA ALA A 228 8.89 12.36 -13.68
C ALA A 228 8.87 11.76 -12.28
N LEU A 229 9.90 11.97 -11.44
CA LEU A 229 9.92 11.47 -10.05
C LEU A 229 8.87 12.13 -9.17
N VAL A 230 8.74 13.45 -9.25
CA VAL A 230 7.76 14.24 -8.48
C VAL A 230 6.34 13.76 -8.76
N VAL A 231 6.08 13.27 -9.97
CA VAL A 231 4.76 12.76 -10.36
C VAL A 231 4.63 11.25 -10.10
N TYR A 232 5.66 10.46 -10.42
CA TYR A 232 5.62 9.00 -10.37
C TYR A 232 5.54 8.46 -8.94
N ILE A 233 6.37 8.98 -8.01
CA ILE A 233 6.44 8.47 -6.63
C ILE A 233 5.10 8.67 -5.90
N PRO A 234 4.50 9.89 -5.86
CA PRO A 234 3.21 10.09 -5.19
C PRO A 234 2.07 9.30 -5.85
N THR A 235 2.11 9.14 -7.17
CA THR A 235 1.10 8.34 -7.90
C THR A 235 1.17 6.87 -7.52
N CYS A 236 2.38 6.28 -7.45
CA CYS A 236 2.56 4.90 -7.03
C CYS A 236 2.18 4.69 -5.56
N ILE A 237 2.53 5.62 -4.67
CA ILE A 237 2.12 5.59 -3.26
C ILE A 237 0.59 5.67 -3.14
N SER A 238 -0.06 6.53 -3.94
CA SER A 238 -1.52 6.66 -3.98
C SER A 238 -2.18 5.36 -4.45
N PHE A 239 -1.58 4.67 -5.43
CA PHE A 239 -2.05 3.36 -5.87
C PHE A 239 -1.84 2.27 -4.81
N ALA A 240 -0.67 2.23 -4.17
CA ALA A 240 -0.43 1.32 -3.06
C ALA A 240 -1.43 1.52 -1.90
N ALA A 241 -1.84 2.76 -1.66
CA ALA A 241 -2.80 3.12 -0.63
C ALA A 241 -4.24 2.66 -0.91
N VAL A 242 -4.57 2.29 -2.14
CA VAL A 242 -5.95 2.17 -2.64
C VAL A 242 -6.22 0.83 -3.34
N PHE A 243 -5.20 0.24 -3.97
CA PHE A 243 -5.33 -0.93 -4.83
C PHE A 243 -5.41 -2.24 -4.04
N PHE A 244 -6.48 -2.41 -3.28
CA PHE A 244 -6.78 -3.63 -2.53
C PHE A 244 -8.30 -3.86 -2.43
N ASP A 245 -8.72 -5.12 -2.44
CA ASP A 245 -10.10 -5.51 -2.17
C ASP A 245 -10.21 -5.94 -0.69
N THR A 246 -11.19 -5.35 0.02
CA THR A 246 -11.40 -5.52 1.46
C THR A 246 -12.32 -6.68 1.83
N LYS A 247 -12.61 -7.62 0.93
CA LYS A 247 -13.45 -8.79 1.22
C LYS A 247 -12.74 -9.83 2.12
N PRO A 248 -13.10 -9.98 3.41
CA PRO A 248 -12.43 -10.92 4.31
C PRO A 248 -12.73 -12.39 3.98
N THR A 249 -13.82 -12.65 3.26
CA THR A 249 -14.27 -13.99 2.84
C THR A 249 -13.67 -14.46 1.52
N CYS A 250 -13.01 -13.57 0.77
CA CYS A 250 -12.30 -13.90 -0.45
C CYS A 250 -10.79 -13.98 -0.15
N LYS A 251 -10.14 -15.10 -0.49
CA LYS A 251 -8.72 -15.36 -0.17
C LYS A 251 -7.78 -15.18 -1.37
N GLU A 252 -8.14 -14.26 -2.26
CA GLU A 252 -7.34 -13.95 -3.45
C GLU A 252 -6.04 -13.24 -3.05
N PRO A 253 -4.97 -13.37 -3.86
CA PRO A 253 -3.69 -12.74 -3.52
C PRO A 253 -3.75 -11.23 -3.37
N SER A 254 -4.55 -10.56 -4.19
CA SER A 254 -4.76 -9.11 -4.11
C SER A 254 -5.58 -8.65 -2.89
N ASN A 255 -6.24 -9.55 -2.15
CA ASN A 255 -7.12 -9.17 -1.05
C ASN A 255 -6.35 -8.88 0.24
N ARG A 256 -6.54 -7.66 0.77
CA ARG A 256 -5.80 -7.13 1.91
C ARG A 256 -6.73 -6.40 2.86
N VAL A 257 -6.31 -6.28 4.11
CA VAL A 257 -7.07 -5.53 5.12
C VAL A 257 -6.99 -4.02 4.87
N HIS A 258 -5.79 -3.52 4.55
CA HIS A 258 -5.52 -2.11 4.30
C HIS A 258 -4.28 -1.92 3.43
N GLY A 259 -4.23 -0.84 2.63
CA GLY A 259 -3.08 -0.50 1.78
C GLY A 259 -1.88 0.11 2.50
N ARG A 260 -1.96 0.42 3.81
CA ARG A 260 -0.89 1.13 4.55
C ARG A 260 0.48 0.45 4.49
N LEU A 261 0.51 -0.88 4.46
CA LEU A 261 1.77 -1.60 4.47
C LEU A 261 2.48 -1.49 3.11
N ASP A 262 1.72 -1.44 2.01
CA ASP A 262 2.30 -1.23 0.69
C ASP A 262 2.84 0.20 0.52
N ILE A 263 2.22 1.19 1.18
CA ILE A 263 2.80 2.53 1.30
C ILE A 263 4.16 2.46 1.99
N ILE A 264 4.26 1.76 3.12
CA ILE A 264 5.52 1.59 3.84
C ILE A 264 6.55 0.90 2.93
N TYR A 265 6.17 -0.16 2.22
CA TYR A 265 7.07 -0.85 1.29
C TYR A 265 7.53 0.05 0.14
N ALA A 266 6.62 0.82 -0.46
CA ALA A 266 6.96 1.78 -1.51
C ALA A 266 7.94 2.84 -0.99
N CYS A 267 7.71 3.38 0.22
CA CYS A 267 8.60 4.33 0.87
C CYS A 267 9.98 3.72 1.15
N VAL A 268 10.05 2.51 1.72
CA VAL A 268 11.32 1.82 1.98
C VAL A 268 12.07 1.58 0.67
N LYS A 269 11.41 1.05 -0.36
CA LYS A 269 12.00 0.84 -1.69
C LYS A 269 12.52 2.13 -2.33
N THR A 270 11.75 3.22 -2.19
CA THR A 270 12.17 4.56 -2.63
C THR A 270 13.45 4.94 -1.92
N CYS A 271 13.44 4.97 -0.59
CA CYS A 271 14.60 5.32 0.22
C CYS A 271 15.81 4.46 -0.11
N LEU A 272 15.62 3.15 -0.33
CA LEU A 272 16.69 2.24 -0.71
C LEU A 272 17.32 2.62 -2.05
N ILE A 273 16.53 2.89 -3.11
CA ILE A 273 17.10 3.32 -4.40
C ILE A 273 17.85 4.64 -4.25
N PHE A 274 17.27 5.63 -3.56
CA PHE A 274 17.94 6.91 -3.34
C PHE A 274 19.25 6.74 -2.57
N VAL A 275 19.25 6.00 -1.46
CA VAL A 275 20.47 5.74 -0.69
C VAL A 275 21.50 5.00 -1.54
N TYR A 276 21.09 3.95 -2.25
CA TYR A 276 21.98 3.14 -3.07
C TYR A 276 22.63 3.95 -4.21
N LYS A 277 21.86 4.80 -4.89
CA LYS A 277 22.33 5.55 -6.06
C LYS A 277 23.05 6.86 -5.71
N PHE A 278 22.70 7.53 -4.60
CA PHE A 278 23.33 8.79 -4.20
C PHE A 278 24.58 8.62 -3.33
N LEU A 279 24.73 7.51 -2.60
CA LEU A 279 25.96 7.23 -1.87
C LEU A 279 27.14 7.04 -2.84
N PRO A 280 28.33 7.57 -2.54
CA PRO A 280 29.54 7.34 -3.34
C PRO A 280 30.07 5.90 -3.20
N HIS A 281 30.92 5.46 -4.15
CA HIS A 281 31.49 4.11 -4.19
C HIS A 281 32.28 3.74 -2.93
N GLN A 282 33.00 4.71 -2.37
CA GLN A 282 33.77 4.53 -1.13
C GLN A 282 32.90 4.15 0.08
N GLN A 283 31.57 4.26 -0.02
CA GLN A 283 30.61 3.96 1.05
C GLN A 283 29.75 2.71 0.75
N ASP A 284 30.31 1.71 0.07
CA ASP A 284 29.61 0.44 -0.22
C ASP A 284 29.06 -0.26 1.01
N LEU A 285 29.77 -0.17 2.15
CA LEU A 285 29.27 -0.71 3.41
C LEU A 285 27.93 -0.05 3.80
N ALA A 286 27.81 1.27 3.66
CA ALA A 286 26.57 1.98 3.97
C ALA A 286 25.43 1.58 3.02
N ARG A 287 25.73 1.38 1.72
CA ARG A 287 24.75 0.89 0.73
C ARG A 287 24.20 -0.48 1.14
N VAL A 288 25.07 -1.45 1.39
CA VAL A 288 24.67 -2.83 1.74
C VAL A 288 23.97 -2.90 3.10
N VAL A 289 24.46 -2.15 4.10
CA VAL A 289 23.80 -2.06 5.42
C VAL A 289 22.40 -1.47 5.28
N SER A 290 22.24 -0.39 4.51
CA SER A 290 20.92 0.22 4.30
C SER A 290 19.93 -0.75 3.63
N ALA A 291 20.36 -1.47 2.60
CA ALA A 291 19.56 -2.51 1.93
C ALA A 291 19.17 -3.65 2.88
N THR A 292 20.10 -4.09 3.72
CA THR A 292 19.85 -5.11 4.74
C THR A 292 18.83 -4.63 5.77
N LEU A 293 18.98 -3.41 6.30
CA LEU A 293 18.03 -2.80 7.23
C LEU A 293 16.65 -2.64 6.60
N GLY A 294 16.57 -2.22 5.33
CA GLY A 294 15.32 -2.14 4.59
C GLY A 294 14.59 -3.49 4.51
N CYS A 295 15.31 -4.58 4.19
CA CYS A 295 14.77 -5.94 4.16
C CYS A 295 14.27 -6.39 5.54
N VAL A 296 15.03 -6.10 6.60
CA VAL A 296 14.65 -6.43 7.98
C VAL A 296 13.40 -5.66 8.41
N ILE A 297 13.32 -4.35 8.10
CA ILE A 297 12.13 -3.53 8.39
C ILE A 297 10.91 -4.08 7.67
N MET A 298 11.03 -4.46 6.39
CA MET A 298 9.94 -5.07 5.63
C MET A 298 9.52 -6.42 6.22
N PHE A 299 10.46 -7.26 6.64
CA PHE A 299 10.15 -8.50 7.35
C PHE A 299 9.37 -8.24 8.66
N LEU A 300 9.91 -7.38 9.53
CA LEU A 300 9.32 -7.05 10.83
C LEU A 300 7.92 -6.47 10.70
N THR A 301 7.71 -5.56 9.76
CA THR A 301 6.38 -4.99 9.49
C THR A 301 5.42 -6.05 8.93
N THR A 302 5.88 -6.98 8.07
CA THR A 302 5.04 -8.09 7.58
C THR A 302 4.55 -8.99 8.70
N VAL A 303 5.45 -9.40 9.62
CA VAL A 303 5.10 -10.29 10.73
C VAL A 303 4.36 -9.59 11.87
N THR A 304 4.34 -8.25 11.88
CA THR A 304 3.56 -7.46 12.85
C THR A 304 2.14 -7.24 12.34
N TYR A 305 1.99 -6.90 11.06
CA TYR A 305 0.70 -6.47 10.50
C TYR A 305 -0.08 -7.57 9.77
N PHE A 306 0.59 -8.57 9.19
CA PHE A 306 -0.02 -9.61 8.36
C PHE A 306 -1.07 -9.03 7.38
N PRO A 307 -0.68 -8.28 6.34
CA PRO A 307 -1.62 -7.48 5.52
C PRO A 307 -2.66 -8.31 4.73
N TYR A 308 -2.36 -9.56 4.36
CA TYR A 308 -3.18 -10.35 3.43
C TYR A 308 -4.18 -11.25 4.14
N TYR A 309 -5.40 -11.38 3.61
CA TYR A 309 -6.38 -12.30 4.19
C TYR A 309 -5.97 -13.79 4.10
N ASN A 310 -5.12 -14.14 3.13
CA ASN A 310 -4.57 -15.47 2.98
C ASN A 310 -3.28 -15.63 3.82
N PRO A 311 -3.25 -16.53 4.82
CA PRO A 311 -2.08 -16.71 5.69
C PRO A 311 -0.85 -17.21 4.94
N PHE A 312 -1.05 -18.01 3.87
CA PHE A 312 0.05 -18.52 3.06
C PHE A 312 0.85 -17.39 2.41
N ILE A 313 0.16 -16.35 1.92
CA ILE A 313 0.80 -15.20 1.25
C ILE A 313 1.61 -14.39 2.24
N ASN A 314 1.08 -14.14 3.44
CA ASN A 314 1.85 -13.45 4.49
C ASN A 314 3.11 -14.23 4.86
N GLN A 315 3.02 -15.56 4.98
CA GLN A 315 4.17 -16.41 5.31
C GLN A 315 5.19 -16.44 4.17
N MET A 316 4.72 -16.52 2.91
CA MET A 316 5.56 -16.47 1.72
C MET A 316 6.34 -15.14 1.64
N ARG A 317 5.66 -13.99 1.74
CA ARG A 317 6.31 -12.67 1.69
C ARG A 317 7.27 -12.46 2.87
N ALA A 318 6.87 -12.84 4.07
CA ALA A 318 7.76 -12.82 5.23
C ALA A 318 9.01 -13.68 5.00
N GLY A 319 8.84 -14.86 4.40
CA GLY A 319 9.95 -15.71 3.95
C GLY A 319 10.89 -14.99 2.99
N LEU A 320 10.36 -14.38 1.93
CA LEU A 320 11.16 -13.65 0.92
C LEU A 320 11.96 -12.49 1.54
N PHE A 321 11.34 -11.67 2.39
CA PHE A 321 12.03 -10.58 3.08
C PHE A 321 13.08 -11.08 4.07
N PHE A 322 12.80 -12.17 4.79
CA PHE A 322 13.78 -12.79 5.69
C PHE A 322 14.96 -13.38 4.91
N GLY A 323 14.68 -14.10 3.82
CA GLY A 323 15.71 -14.62 2.91
C GLY A 323 16.59 -13.50 2.35
N ALA A 324 15.99 -12.41 1.88
CA ALA A 324 16.73 -11.23 1.42
C ALA A 324 17.57 -10.60 2.55
N SER A 325 17.04 -10.58 3.78
CA SER A 325 17.78 -10.10 4.96
C SER A 325 18.99 -11.00 5.28
N VAL A 326 18.87 -12.33 5.15
CA VAL A 326 19.99 -13.27 5.33
C VAL A 326 21.07 -13.03 4.29
N VAL A 327 20.69 -12.85 3.02
CA VAL A 327 21.63 -12.47 1.95
C VAL A 327 22.31 -11.14 2.29
N GLY A 328 21.54 -10.15 2.74
CA GLY A 328 22.05 -8.86 3.15
C GLY A 328 23.02 -8.91 4.33
N VAL A 329 22.79 -9.77 5.32
CA VAL A 329 23.72 -9.99 6.44
C VAL A 329 25.04 -10.56 5.93
N VAL A 330 25.00 -11.57 5.05
CA VAL A 330 26.22 -12.14 4.45
C VAL A 330 26.97 -11.09 3.62
N GLY A 331 26.24 -10.28 2.85
CA GLY A 331 26.82 -9.19 2.05
C GLY A 331 27.45 -8.12 2.92
N THR A 332 26.78 -7.73 4.00
CA THR A 332 27.28 -6.74 4.97
C THR A 332 28.58 -7.23 5.61
N ILE A 333 28.66 -8.50 5.99
CA ILE A 333 29.87 -9.11 6.53
C ILE A 333 30.99 -9.09 5.49
N ALA A 334 30.70 -9.51 4.25
CA ALA A 334 31.70 -9.54 3.18
C ALA A 334 32.25 -8.14 2.88
N THR A 335 31.37 -7.15 2.74
CA THR A 335 31.75 -5.74 2.50
C THR A 335 32.48 -5.13 3.71
N ALA A 336 32.11 -5.49 4.94
CA ALA A 336 32.82 -5.04 6.13
C ALA A 336 34.26 -5.60 6.21
N ILE A 337 34.43 -6.88 5.86
CA ILE A 337 35.77 -7.50 5.78
C ILE A 337 36.61 -6.83 4.69
N HIS A 338 36.02 -6.57 3.52
CA HIS A 338 36.70 -5.85 2.45
C HIS A 338 37.12 -4.44 2.89
N ALA A 339 36.20 -3.67 3.49
CA ALA A 339 36.50 -2.32 4.00
C ALA A 339 37.60 -2.30 5.07
N ALA A 340 37.71 -3.36 5.89
CA ALA A 340 38.73 -3.46 6.93
C ALA A 340 40.10 -3.96 6.43
N THR A 341 40.12 -4.84 5.42
CA THR A 341 41.34 -5.54 4.99
C THR A 341 41.88 -5.08 3.64
N GLY A 342 41.06 -4.43 2.81
CA GLY A 342 41.34 -4.12 1.41
C GLY A 342 41.45 -5.36 0.50
N VAL A 343 41.20 -6.56 1.02
CA VAL A 343 41.30 -7.80 0.25
C VAL A 343 39.95 -8.10 -0.41
N GLN A 344 39.98 -8.47 -1.68
CA GLN A 344 38.78 -8.89 -2.41
C GLN A 344 38.24 -10.21 -1.85
N GLY A 345 36.94 -10.27 -1.58
CA GLY A 345 36.28 -11.46 -1.06
C GLY A 345 36.18 -12.59 -2.09
N SER A 346 36.21 -13.84 -1.59
CA SER A 346 36.06 -15.04 -2.41
C SER A 346 34.65 -15.18 -2.99
N ILE A 347 34.53 -15.86 -4.14
CA ILE A 347 33.27 -16.35 -4.71
C ILE A 347 32.41 -17.17 -3.73
N LEU A 348 33.03 -17.70 -2.66
CA LEU A 348 32.35 -18.43 -1.60
C LEU A 348 31.17 -17.65 -1.00
N TYR A 349 31.28 -16.32 -0.86
CA TYR A 349 30.18 -15.50 -0.32
C TYR A 349 28.91 -15.60 -1.18
N ILE A 350 29.05 -15.63 -2.51
CA ILE A 350 27.91 -15.81 -3.43
C ILE A 350 27.27 -17.18 -3.27
N TYR A 351 28.07 -18.24 -3.09
CA TYR A 351 27.50 -19.58 -2.83
C TYR A 351 26.78 -19.64 -1.48
N ILE A 352 27.32 -18.96 -0.45
CA ILE A 352 26.66 -18.84 0.85
C ILE A 352 25.36 -18.04 0.72
N MET A 353 25.33 -16.95 -0.03
CA MET A 353 24.09 -16.18 -0.30
C MET A 353 23.07 -17.02 -1.07
N ALA A 354 23.50 -17.72 -2.12
CA ALA A 354 22.63 -18.55 -2.95
C ALA A 354 22.01 -19.72 -2.18
N GLY A 355 22.76 -20.33 -1.25
CA GLY A 355 22.23 -21.36 -0.34
C GLY A 355 21.44 -20.78 0.84
N GLY A 356 21.88 -19.63 1.36
CA GLY A 356 21.27 -18.94 2.49
C GLY A 356 19.92 -18.32 2.17
N TYR A 357 19.69 -17.87 0.94
CA TYR A 357 18.42 -17.30 0.50
C TYR A 357 17.23 -18.28 0.62
N PRO A 358 17.23 -19.47 -0.01
CA PRO A 358 16.12 -20.42 0.12
C PRO A 358 15.97 -20.97 1.53
N LEU A 359 17.08 -21.17 2.27
CA LEU A 359 17.02 -21.57 3.67
C LEU A 359 16.38 -20.47 4.53
N GLY A 360 16.73 -19.21 4.27
CA GLY A 360 16.12 -18.04 4.88
C GLY A 360 14.63 -17.93 4.56
N ILE A 361 14.23 -18.17 3.30
CA ILE A 361 12.81 -18.19 2.93
C ILE A 361 12.04 -19.22 3.77
N LEU A 362 12.55 -20.44 3.88
CA LEU A 362 11.92 -21.50 4.67
C LEU A 362 11.83 -21.11 6.15
N MET A 363 12.92 -20.58 6.72
CA MET A 363 12.97 -20.13 8.10
C MET A 363 11.99 -18.99 8.37
N GLY A 364 11.97 -17.95 7.54
CA GLY A 364 11.05 -16.82 7.66
C GLY A 364 9.59 -17.23 7.51
N PHE A 365 9.30 -18.17 6.61
CA PHE A 365 7.98 -18.77 6.46
C PHE A 365 7.52 -19.47 7.74
N VAL A 366 8.38 -20.30 8.33
CA VAL A 366 8.11 -21.02 9.58
C VAL A 366 7.95 -20.05 10.76
N ILE A 367 8.88 -19.11 10.93
CA ILE A 367 8.84 -18.10 12.00
C ILE A 367 7.54 -17.30 11.93
N SER A 368 7.17 -16.80 10.74
CA SER A 368 5.92 -16.08 10.51
C SER A 368 4.70 -16.93 10.90
N GLY A 369 4.68 -18.21 10.52
CA GLY A 369 3.62 -19.15 10.90
C GLY A 369 3.55 -19.42 12.41
N LEU A 370 4.70 -19.49 13.10
CA LEU A 370 4.77 -19.69 14.55
C LEU A 370 4.27 -18.46 15.31
N ILE A 371 4.70 -17.25 14.90
CA ILE A 371 4.23 -15.98 15.47
C ILE A 371 2.71 -15.88 15.33
N LEU A 372 2.22 -16.15 14.13
CA LEU A 372 0.81 -16.07 13.82
C LEU A 372 -0.04 -17.04 14.67
N LYS A 373 0.40 -18.30 14.79
CA LYS A 373 -0.23 -19.30 15.69
C LYS A 373 -0.08 -18.95 17.17
N SER A 374 0.95 -18.21 17.55
CA SER A 374 1.16 -17.75 18.94
C SER A 374 0.15 -16.67 19.30
N ILE A 375 -0.05 -15.68 18.41
CA ILE A 375 -1.05 -14.63 18.56
C ILE A 375 -2.44 -15.26 18.68
N GLU A 376 -2.80 -16.17 17.78
CA GLU A 376 -4.10 -16.85 17.79
C GLU A 376 -4.36 -17.59 19.12
N ARG A 377 -3.41 -18.42 19.55
CA ARG A 377 -3.52 -19.17 20.81
C ARG A 377 -3.58 -18.24 22.03
N GLY A 378 -2.82 -17.15 22.02
CA GLY A 378 -2.82 -16.14 23.07
C GLY A 378 -4.18 -15.47 23.22
N VAL A 379 -4.72 -14.94 22.12
CA VAL A 379 -6.03 -14.27 22.09
C VAL A 379 -7.14 -15.23 22.51
N ARG A 380 -7.19 -16.44 21.92
CA ARG A 380 -8.23 -17.43 22.25
C ARG A 380 -8.22 -17.85 23.71
N ARG A 381 -7.04 -18.02 24.31
CA ARG A 381 -6.92 -18.36 25.74
C ARG A 381 -7.43 -17.22 26.62
N ARG A 382 -7.05 -15.98 26.34
CA ARG A 382 -7.50 -14.80 27.11
C ARG A 382 -9.00 -14.56 26.97
N LEU A 383 -9.53 -14.66 25.75
CA LEU A 383 -10.97 -14.50 25.50
C LEU A 383 -11.81 -15.57 26.23
N LYS A 384 -11.35 -16.83 26.25
CA LYS A 384 -12.03 -17.91 26.99
C LYS A 384 -12.05 -17.67 28.49
N LYS A 385 -10.94 -17.20 29.09
CA LYS A 385 -10.87 -16.87 30.51
C LYS A 385 -11.87 -15.78 30.91
N LEU A 386 -12.02 -14.75 30.06
CA LEU A 386 -13.01 -13.70 30.29
C LEU A 386 -14.44 -14.24 30.17
N GLN A 387 -14.71 -15.13 29.22
CA GLN A 387 -16.03 -15.74 29.04
C GLN A 387 -16.40 -16.70 30.17
N SER A 388 -15.43 -17.36 30.80
CA SER A 388 -15.67 -18.24 31.96
C SER A 388 -15.84 -17.49 33.28
N GLY A 389 -15.67 -16.16 33.30
CA GLY A 389 -15.76 -15.35 34.52
C GLY A 389 -14.63 -15.62 35.52
N GLU A 390 -13.57 -16.31 35.08
CA GLU A 390 -12.48 -16.78 35.93
C GLU A 390 -11.43 -15.64 36.05
N GLY A 391 -11.56 -14.81 37.10
CA GLY A 391 -10.63 -13.70 37.40
C GLY A 391 -11.23 -12.28 37.43
N VAL A 392 -12.54 -12.13 37.56
CA VAL A 392 -13.22 -10.82 37.64
C VAL A 392 -13.31 -10.33 39.09
N ASP A 393 -12.17 -10.05 39.73
CA ASP A 393 -12.15 -9.39 41.05
C ASP A 393 -11.64 -7.94 40.98
N ASP A 394 -11.02 -7.49 39.88
CA ASP A 394 -10.61 -6.08 39.75
C ASP A 394 -10.44 -5.65 38.26
N PHE A 395 -11.35 -4.81 37.77
CA PHE A 395 -11.32 -4.24 36.40
C PHE A 395 -10.18 -3.24 36.18
N SER A 396 -9.42 -2.92 37.22
CA SER A 396 -8.33 -1.94 37.21
C SER A 396 -6.99 -2.54 36.78
N GLN A 397 -6.91 -3.86 36.58
CA GLN A 397 -5.63 -4.54 36.33
C GLN A 397 -5.30 -4.66 34.83
N PRO A 398 -4.05 -4.36 34.41
CA PRO A 398 -3.58 -4.54 33.04
C PRO A 398 -3.60 -6.00 32.55
N GLU A 399 -3.87 -6.96 33.43
CA GLU A 399 -4.03 -8.38 33.11
C GLU A 399 -5.33 -8.71 32.35
N LEU A 400 -6.29 -7.78 32.28
CA LEU A 400 -7.55 -7.93 31.54
C LEU A 400 -7.47 -7.60 30.04
N LEU A 401 -6.33 -7.12 29.54
CA LEU A 401 -6.14 -6.83 28.11
C LEU A 401 -6.03 -8.13 27.31
N VAL A 402 -7.01 -8.38 26.45
CA VAL A 402 -7.01 -9.54 25.54
C VAL A 402 -5.97 -9.31 24.45
N PHE A 403 -5.89 -8.09 23.94
CA PHE A 403 -5.08 -7.73 22.78
C PHE A 403 -3.95 -6.78 23.18
N HIS A 404 -2.75 -6.99 22.62
CA HIS A 404 -1.63 -6.05 22.84
C HIS A 404 -1.66 -4.87 21.87
N SER A 405 -2.35 -5.02 20.74
CA SER A 405 -2.47 -4.02 19.69
C SER A 405 -3.78 -4.22 18.94
N TRP A 406 -4.34 -3.13 18.43
CA TRP A 406 -5.57 -3.14 17.63
C TRP A 406 -5.48 -4.06 16.41
N VAL A 407 -4.28 -4.24 15.86
CA VAL A 407 -4.04 -5.13 14.71
C VAL A 407 -4.34 -6.59 15.06
N GLN A 408 -4.06 -7.00 16.30
CA GLN A 408 -4.32 -8.38 16.75
C GLN A 408 -5.82 -8.72 16.75
N VAL A 409 -6.70 -7.73 16.88
CA VAL A 409 -8.15 -7.93 16.84
C VAL A 409 -8.58 -8.41 15.45
N GLU A 410 -8.14 -7.72 14.40
CA GLU A 410 -8.46 -8.11 13.03
C GLU A 410 -7.79 -9.45 12.67
N ILE A 411 -6.53 -9.66 13.07
CA ILE A 411 -5.83 -10.94 12.85
C ILE A 411 -6.61 -12.09 13.49
N ALA A 412 -7.10 -11.93 14.73
CA ALA A 412 -7.89 -12.95 15.42
C ALA A 412 -9.24 -13.21 14.74
N ALA A 413 -9.93 -12.16 14.28
CA ALA A 413 -11.16 -12.29 13.51
C ALA A 413 -10.91 -13.05 12.19
N ARG A 414 -9.78 -12.76 11.52
CA ARG A 414 -9.36 -13.43 10.28
C ARG A 414 -9.10 -14.92 10.46
N PHE A 415 -8.53 -15.32 11.59
CA PHE A 415 -8.35 -16.75 11.90
C PHE A 415 -9.67 -17.50 11.92
N SER A 416 -10.67 -16.88 12.55
CA SER A 416 -12.00 -17.44 12.64
C SER A 416 -12.62 -17.63 11.23
N THR A 417 -12.30 -16.74 10.29
CA THR A 417 -12.78 -16.82 8.89
C THR A 417 -11.82 -17.50 7.91
N VAL A 418 -10.71 -18.12 8.38
CA VAL A 418 -9.67 -18.66 7.49
C VAL A 418 -10.18 -19.77 6.56
N HIS A 419 -11.12 -20.58 7.05
CA HIS A 419 -11.71 -21.69 6.29
C HIS A 419 -12.89 -21.27 5.42
N MET A 420 -13.27 -19.98 5.45
CA MET A 420 -14.31 -19.45 4.60
C MET A 420 -13.75 -19.11 3.22
N ASP A 421 -14.47 -19.53 2.18
CA ASP A 421 -14.15 -19.18 0.80
C ASP A 421 -15.46 -18.87 0.08
N HIS A 422 -15.70 -17.59 -0.18
CA HIS A 422 -16.90 -17.12 -0.87
C HIS A 422 -17.00 -17.69 -2.28
N ARG A 423 -15.89 -17.89 -3.01
CA ARG A 423 -15.91 -18.47 -4.37
C ARG A 423 -16.43 -19.91 -4.34
N ARG A 424 -16.18 -20.63 -3.26
CA ARG A 424 -16.68 -22.00 -3.02
C ARG A 424 -18.02 -22.04 -2.29
N GLN A 425 -18.65 -20.88 -2.05
CA GLN A 425 -19.88 -20.72 -1.26
C GLN A 425 -19.78 -21.32 0.16
N ARG A 426 -18.59 -21.37 0.74
CA ARG A 426 -18.34 -21.93 2.08
C ARG A 426 -18.38 -20.81 3.12
N ILE A 427 -19.57 -20.34 3.48
CA ILE A 427 -19.75 -19.39 4.58
C ILE A 427 -20.27 -20.15 5.80
N ASN A 428 -19.48 -20.18 6.87
CA ASN A 428 -19.90 -20.79 8.13
C ASN A 428 -20.45 -19.73 9.08
N PHE A 429 -21.77 -19.61 9.14
CA PHE A 429 -22.46 -18.65 10.01
C PHE A 429 -22.25 -18.91 11.51
N ALA A 430 -21.84 -20.12 11.91
CA ALA A 430 -21.60 -20.46 13.31
C ALA A 430 -20.42 -19.67 13.93
N VAL A 431 -19.57 -19.07 13.09
CA VAL A 431 -18.40 -18.30 13.52
C VAL A 431 -18.72 -16.83 13.81
N ILE A 432 -19.89 -16.35 13.39
CA ILE A 432 -20.30 -14.95 13.57
C ILE A 432 -20.25 -14.50 15.05
N PRO A 433 -20.75 -15.28 16.03
CA PRO A 433 -20.69 -14.88 17.44
C PRO A 433 -19.26 -14.73 17.95
N GLU A 434 -18.34 -15.60 17.52
CA GLU A 434 -16.91 -15.52 17.89
C GLU A 434 -16.29 -14.23 17.32
N VAL A 435 -16.52 -13.94 16.04
CA VAL A 435 -16.02 -12.71 15.38
C VAL A 435 -16.61 -11.44 16.03
N GLN A 436 -17.91 -11.45 16.35
CA GLN A 436 -18.55 -10.33 17.06
C GLN A 436 -17.96 -10.11 18.44
N ALA A 437 -17.71 -11.18 19.20
CA ALA A 437 -17.09 -11.09 20.53
C ALA A 437 -15.67 -10.50 20.44
N ILE A 438 -14.88 -10.94 19.46
CA ILE A 438 -13.52 -10.43 19.20
C ILE A 438 -13.57 -8.92 18.91
N PHE A 439 -14.40 -8.47 17.97
CA PHE A 439 -14.46 -7.06 17.60
C PHE A 439 -15.06 -6.18 18.69
N LYS A 440 -16.11 -6.63 19.39
CA LYS A 440 -16.69 -5.86 20.50
C LYS A 440 -15.65 -5.61 21.58
N ARG A 441 -14.94 -6.66 22.01
CA ARG A 441 -13.87 -6.52 22.99
C ARG A 441 -12.73 -5.65 22.48
N GLY A 442 -12.33 -5.80 21.22
CA GLY A 442 -11.30 -4.97 20.63
C GLY A 442 -11.69 -3.48 20.55
N ILE A 443 -12.96 -3.16 20.27
CA ILE A 443 -13.46 -1.78 20.23
C ILE A 443 -13.52 -1.19 21.65
N GLU A 444 -13.80 -2.00 22.67
CA GLU A 444 -13.68 -1.58 24.08
C GLU A 444 -12.23 -1.28 24.47
N GLU A 445 -11.26 -2.11 24.05
CA GLU A 445 -9.84 -1.92 24.35
C GLU A 445 -9.19 -0.80 23.51
N PHE A 446 -9.67 -0.57 22.28
CA PHE A 446 -9.14 0.44 21.35
C PHE A 446 -10.25 1.32 20.74
N PRO A 447 -10.94 2.16 21.54
CA PRO A 447 -12.12 2.90 21.10
C PRO A 447 -11.83 3.95 20.02
N ASP A 448 -10.60 4.48 20.02
CA ASP A 448 -10.17 5.58 19.14
C ASP A 448 -9.67 5.11 17.77
N GLN A 449 -9.70 3.81 17.49
CA GLN A 449 -9.17 3.26 16.23
C GLN A 449 -10.28 3.14 15.16
N PRO A 450 -10.34 4.03 14.15
CA PRO A 450 -11.41 4.02 13.16
C PRO A 450 -11.37 2.79 12.24
N LEU A 451 -10.16 2.32 11.92
CA LEU A 451 -9.96 1.14 11.07
C LEU A 451 -10.51 -0.13 11.70
N LEU A 452 -10.52 -0.22 13.04
CA LEU A 452 -11.07 -1.37 13.74
C LEU A 452 -12.60 -1.43 13.61
N ARG A 453 -13.28 -0.28 13.78
CA ARG A 453 -14.73 -0.15 13.58
C ARG A 453 -15.12 -0.43 12.13
N LEU A 454 -14.33 0.07 11.18
CA LEU A 454 -14.51 -0.21 9.76
C LEU A 454 -14.37 -1.71 9.46
N SER A 455 -13.32 -2.33 9.99
CA SER A 455 -13.10 -3.78 9.83
C SER A 455 -14.27 -4.59 10.39
N TYR A 456 -14.79 -4.23 11.56
CA TYR A 456 -15.99 -4.87 12.12
C TYR A 456 -17.19 -4.76 11.16
N ALA A 457 -17.48 -3.55 10.68
CA ALA A 457 -18.58 -3.31 9.74
C ALA A 457 -18.42 -4.12 8.44
N LEU A 458 -17.20 -4.15 7.88
CA LEU A 458 -16.87 -4.93 6.68
C LEU A 458 -17.07 -6.44 6.88
N TYR A 459 -16.58 -6.99 7.98
CA TYR A 459 -16.78 -8.41 8.31
C TYR A 459 -18.27 -8.73 8.43
N MET A 460 -19.05 -7.90 9.15
CA MET A 460 -20.49 -8.12 9.30
C MET A 460 -21.26 -7.97 7.98
N PHE A 461 -20.86 -7.04 7.12
CA PHE A 461 -21.42 -6.86 5.78
C PHE A 461 -21.18 -8.10 4.91
N HIS A 462 -19.92 -8.56 4.81
CA HIS A 462 -19.55 -9.70 3.97
C HIS A 462 -20.04 -11.05 4.50
N LEU A 463 -20.25 -11.19 5.80
CA LEU A 463 -20.88 -12.37 6.40
C LEU A 463 -22.41 -12.35 6.33
N LYS A 464 -23.01 -11.35 5.64
CA LYS A 464 -24.47 -11.15 5.54
C LYS A 464 -25.16 -11.06 6.91
N SER A 465 -24.43 -10.57 7.91
CA SER A 465 -24.87 -10.46 9.30
C SER A 465 -24.78 -9.01 9.77
N MET A 466 -25.16 -8.06 8.90
CA MET A 466 -25.08 -6.63 9.21
C MET A 466 -26.11 -6.30 10.30
N THR A 467 -25.62 -6.15 11.51
CA THR A 467 -26.41 -5.81 12.69
C THR A 467 -26.59 -4.29 12.79
N ARG A 468 -27.64 -3.85 13.49
CA ARG A 468 -27.81 -2.43 13.87
C ARG A 468 -26.57 -1.87 14.58
N ASP A 469 -25.89 -2.72 15.36
CA ASP A 469 -24.63 -2.40 16.02
C ASP A 469 -23.51 -2.12 15.01
N ALA A 470 -23.29 -2.98 14.02
CA ALA A 470 -22.28 -2.75 12.98
C ALA A 470 -22.49 -1.43 12.21
N THR A 471 -23.74 -1.12 11.86
CA THR A 471 -24.10 0.16 11.21
C THR A 471 -23.83 1.36 12.13
N HIS A 472 -24.15 1.22 13.43
CA HIS A 472 -23.88 2.25 14.42
C HIS A 472 -22.37 2.47 14.65
N GLN A 473 -21.56 1.40 14.58
CA GLN A 473 -20.11 1.56 14.63
C GLN A 473 -19.58 2.30 13.40
N LEU A 474 -20.15 2.07 12.22
CA LEU A 474 -19.79 2.77 10.99
C LEU A 474 -20.09 4.28 11.09
N SER A 475 -21.27 4.68 11.60
CA SER A 475 -21.61 6.10 11.78
C SER A 475 -20.72 6.81 12.81
N LYS A 476 -20.15 6.07 13.76
CA LYS A 476 -19.20 6.64 14.73
C LYS A 476 -17.82 6.90 14.12
N ILE A 477 -17.50 6.33 12.96
CA ILE A 477 -16.18 6.56 12.35
C ILE A 477 -16.00 8.01 11.93
N ASP A 478 -17.05 8.67 11.44
CA ASP A 478 -16.98 10.06 11.01
C ASP A 478 -16.61 11.01 12.16
N GLN A 479 -16.97 10.66 13.40
CA GLN A 479 -16.63 11.41 14.61
C GLN A 479 -15.15 11.27 15.01
N LEU A 480 -14.44 10.26 14.49
CA LEU A 480 -13.05 9.95 14.85
C LEU A 480 -12.03 10.60 13.89
N ASN A 481 -12.45 11.53 13.03
CA ASN A 481 -11.61 12.18 12.01
C ASN A 481 -10.71 11.17 11.24
N PRO A 482 -11.33 10.24 10.51
CA PRO A 482 -10.61 9.12 9.92
C PRO A 482 -9.59 9.60 8.88
N PRO A 483 -8.44 8.91 8.78
CA PRO A 483 -7.45 9.19 7.73
C PRO A 483 -8.02 8.90 6.33
N LEU A 484 -7.34 9.41 5.30
CA LEU A 484 -7.84 9.41 3.93
C LEU A 484 -8.08 7.99 3.37
N ASP A 485 -7.25 7.03 3.74
CA ASP A 485 -7.39 5.62 3.37
C ASP A 485 -8.69 5.01 3.91
N VAL A 486 -9.02 5.30 5.18
CA VAL A 486 -10.25 4.86 5.83
C VAL A 486 -11.46 5.54 5.19
N LYS A 487 -11.38 6.85 4.91
CA LYS A 487 -12.43 7.59 4.19
C LYS A 487 -12.71 6.99 2.81
N PHE A 488 -11.66 6.63 2.08
CA PHE A 488 -11.81 5.97 0.79
C PHE A 488 -12.46 4.59 0.92
N GLN A 489 -12.07 3.77 1.89
CA GLN A 489 -12.70 2.45 2.11
C GLN A 489 -14.20 2.56 2.47
N ILE A 490 -14.59 3.58 3.25
CA ILE A 490 -16.01 3.85 3.53
C ILE A 490 -16.75 4.21 2.23
N TYR A 491 -16.18 5.13 1.44
CA TYR A 491 -16.73 5.50 0.13
C TYR A 491 -16.88 4.27 -0.78
N TYR A 492 -15.84 3.45 -0.89
CA TYR A 492 -15.82 2.23 -1.68
C TYR A 492 -16.93 1.25 -1.25
N THR A 493 -17.09 1.04 0.05
CA THR A 493 -18.11 0.15 0.61
C THR A 493 -19.53 0.66 0.33
N ASN A 494 -19.74 1.97 0.48
CA ASN A 494 -21.03 2.62 0.18
C ASN A 494 -21.38 2.49 -1.30
N GLN A 495 -20.41 2.69 -2.20
CA GLN A 495 -20.61 2.53 -3.65
C GLN A 495 -20.93 1.08 -4.04
N ILE A 496 -20.26 0.09 -3.46
CA ILE A 496 -20.64 -1.31 -3.69
C ILE A 496 -22.08 -1.57 -3.25
N ALA A 497 -22.47 -1.06 -2.08
CA ALA A 497 -23.81 -1.25 -1.55
C ALA A 497 -24.90 -0.57 -2.42
N THR A 498 -24.60 0.54 -3.09
CA THR A 498 -25.52 1.18 -4.05
C THR A 498 -25.60 0.40 -5.37
N THR A 499 -24.46 0.01 -5.95
CA THR A 499 -24.45 -0.76 -7.22
C THR A 499 -25.12 -2.13 -7.09
N VAL A 500 -24.97 -2.82 -5.96
CA VAL A 500 -25.67 -4.09 -5.69
C VAL A 500 -27.19 -3.87 -5.63
N LYS A 501 -27.65 -2.75 -5.05
CA LYS A 501 -29.09 -2.42 -5.02
C LYS A 501 -29.65 -2.14 -6.41
N GLU A 502 -28.90 -1.46 -7.26
CA GLU A 502 -29.31 -1.17 -8.64
C GLU A 502 -29.38 -2.45 -9.49
N THR A 503 -28.41 -3.34 -9.35
CA THR A 503 -28.41 -4.63 -10.05
C THR A 503 -29.52 -5.57 -9.53
N ASP A 504 -29.75 -5.65 -8.22
CA ASP A 504 -30.88 -6.39 -7.65
C ASP A 504 -32.24 -5.78 -8.04
N PHE A 505 -32.32 -4.45 -8.18
CA PHE A 505 -33.52 -3.77 -8.64
C PHE A 505 -33.81 -4.07 -10.11
N LEU A 506 -32.78 -4.04 -10.98
CA LEU A 506 -32.91 -4.37 -12.39
C LEU A 506 -33.24 -5.85 -12.63
N VAL A 507 -32.63 -6.76 -11.86
CA VAL A 507 -32.95 -8.20 -11.90
C VAL A 507 -34.38 -8.46 -11.42
N LYS A 508 -34.82 -7.79 -10.35
CA LYS A 508 -36.23 -7.86 -9.92
C LYS A 508 -37.17 -7.30 -10.96
N ALA A 509 -36.89 -6.12 -11.53
CA ALA A 509 -37.71 -5.52 -12.59
C ALA A 509 -37.80 -6.40 -13.84
N SER A 510 -36.73 -7.11 -14.20
CA SER A 510 -36.73 -8.06 -15.32
C SER A 510 -37.54 -9.35 -15.09
N ASN A 511 -37.81 -9.70 -13.82
CA ASN A 511 -38.68 -10.85 -13.47
C ASN A 511 -40.17 -10.46 -13.35
N TRP A 512 -40.51 -9.20 -13.60
CA TRP A 512 -41.89 -8.71 -13.71
C TRP A 512 -42.33 -8.45 -15.17
N ILE A 513 -41.43 -8.71 -16.12
CA ILE A 513 -41.71 -8.82 -17.57
C ILE A 513 -41.66 -10.31 -17.89
#